data_AF-A0A371P7P2-F1
#
_entry.id   AF-A0A371P7P2-F1
#
_cell.length_a   1.000
_cell.length_b   1.000
_cell.length_c   1.000
_cell.angle_alpha   90.00
_cell.angle_beta   90.00
_cell.angle_gamma   90.00
#
_symmetry.space_group_name_H-M   'P 1'
#
loop_
_entity.id
_entity.type
_entity.pdbx_description
1 polymer ?
#
loop_
_entity_poly.entity_id
_entity_poly.type
_entity_poly.pdbx_seq_one_letter_code
_entity_poly.pdbx_strand_id
1 'polypeptide(L)'
;MQKIKDLGWARLSPDGMSAFLIVAFIYSSFMNLIPFFSDRSHEVQIVWISVIINIFFGLWVIQGAFVLFFLSLNRAFHYQRLQAVVTNFVFIKLTLDGYLLYLVDVKEKRSVLLLLGLASLVLGIVYLLWSLRRAQINIAKGEARREGRGILYAGNFKMWIIIPVLFIITLFITAIICTFTGVGNIWLLLLIAPLQWILGYVYPEYYFFAYCKWMNPSFIYERPKVKKKG
;
A
#
# COMPACT_ATOMS: atom_id res chain seq x y z
N MET A 1 0.81 -21.42 -10.08
CA MET A 1 1.86 -20.58 -9.46
C MET A 1 2.94 -20.12 -10.45
N GLN A 2 3.15 -20.77 -11.61
CA GLN A 2 4.16 -20.32 -12.59
C GLN A 2 3.96 -18.90 -13.11
N LYS A 3 2.72 -18.43 -13.32
CA LYS A 3 2.48 -17.05 -13.77
C LYS A 3 2.86 -16.01 -12.70
N ILE A 4 2.70 -16.34 -11.42
CA ILE A 4 3.20 -15.53 -10.28
C ILE A 4 4.73 -15.53 -10.27
N LYS A 5 5.34 -16.68 -10.62
CA LYS A 5 6.78 -16.76 -10.78
C LYS A 5 7.22 -15.86 -11.92
N ASP A 6 6.60 -15.91 -13.09
CA ASP A 6 6.96 -15.08 -14.25
C ASP A 6 6.73 -13.57 -14.00
N LEU A 7 5.60 -13.18 -13.41
CA LEU A 7 5.33 -11.79 -12.96
C LEU A 7 6.29 -11.35 -11.85
N GLY A 8 6.53 -12.25 -10.90
CA GLY A 8 7.47 -12.04 -9.82
C GLY A 8 8.91 -11.90 -10.31
N TRP A 9 9.27 -12.56 -11.42
CA TRP A 9 10.57 -12.46 -12.06
C TRP A 9 10.77 -11.08 -12.70
N ALA A 10 9.70 -10.48 -13.23
CA ALA A 10 9.75 -9.16 -13.84
C ALA A 10 9.67 -8.01 -12.82
N ARG A 11 8.77 -8.08 -11.84
CA ARG A 11 8.44 -6.94 -10.95
C ARG A 11 8.79 -7.14 -9.48
N LEU A 12 8.79 -8.37 -8.99
CA LEU A 12 9.05 -8.70 -7.57
C LEU A 12 10.40 -9.41 -7.38
N SER A 13 11.31 -9.24 -8.33
CA SER A 13 12.70 -9.65 -8.19
C SER A 13 13.32 -8.93 -6.99
N PRO A 14 14.41 -9.43 -6.39
CA PRO A 14 15.06 -8.73 -5.28
C PRO A 14 15.41 -7.27 -5.61
N ASP A 15 15.76 -6.99 -6.86
CA ASP A 15 15.99 -5.63 -7.35
C ASP A 15 14.68 -4.81 -7.44
N GLY A 16 13.63 -5.38 -8.04
CA GLY A 16 12.32 -4.73 -8.13
C GLY A 16 11.69 -4.42 -6.78
N MET A 17 11.85 -5.31 -5.79
CA MET A 17 11.41 -5.06 -4.41
C MET A 17 12.23 -3.95 -3.74
N SER A 18 13.54 -3.88 -3.97
CA SER A 18 14.37 -2.76 -3.48
C SER A 18 13.92 -1.43 -4.10
N ALA A 19 13.67 -1.42 -5.41
CA ALA A 19 13.15 -0.24 -6.10
C ALA A 19 11.79 0.20 -5.54
N PHE A 20 10.87 -0.75 -5.31
CA PHE A 20 9.60 -0.47 -4.65
C PHE A 20 9.78 0.13 -3.26
N LEU A 21 10.67 -0.42 -2.43
CA LEU A 21 10.96 0.11 -1.09
C LEU A 21 11.46 1.56 -1.14
N ILE A 22 12.30 1.91 -2.11
CA ILE A 22 12.79 3.28 -2.32
C ILE A 22 11.63 4.22 -2.70
N VAL A 23 10.83 3.86 -3.70
CA VAL A 23 9.70 4.67 -4.15
C VAL A 23 8.67 4.86 -3.03
N ALA A 24 8.35 3.77 -2.32
CA ALA A 24 7.47 3.80 -1.17
C ALA A 24 8.03 4.69 -0.05
N PHE A 25 9.36 4.70 0.16
CA PHE A 25 9.99 5.56 1.16
C PHE A 25 9.93 7.04 0.78
N ILE A 26 10.14 7.38 -0.50
CA ILE A 26 9.97 8.77 -0.98
C ILE A 26 8.55 9.25 -0.73
N TYR A 27 7.54 8.49 -1.19
CA TYR A 27 6.13 8.82 -0.94
C TYR A 27 5.83 8.93 0.56
N SER A 28 6.28 7.95 1.35
CA SER A 28 6.06 7.91 2.79
C SER A 28 6.71 9.08 3.51
N SER A 29 7.84 9.60 3.01
CA SER A 29 8.50 10.78 3.56
C SER A 29 7.61 12.01 3.50
N PHE A 30 6.96 12.29 2.36
CA PHE A 30 6.00 13.40 2.27
C PHE A 30 4.82 13.19 3.23
N MET A 31 4.27 11.98 3.25
CA MET A 31 3.07 11.67 4.03
C MET A 31 3.31 11.54 5.54
N ASN A 32 4.57 11.43 6.00
CA ASN A 32 4.91 11.35 7.42
C ASN A 32 5.56 12.63 7.94
N LEU A 33 6.47 13.26 7.17
CA LEU A 33 7.15 14.47 7.62
C LEU A 33 6.20 15.65 7.74
N ILE A 34 5.34 15.88 6.73
CA ILE A 34 4.40 17.01 6.75
C ILE A 34 3.47 16.91 7.96
N PRO A 35 2.78 15.78 8.23
CA PRO A 35 1.93 15.66 9.41
C PRO A 35 2.71 15.75 10.73
N PHE A 36 3.93 15.20 10.79
CA PHE A 36 4.75 15.21 12.01
C PHE A 36 5.18 16.61 12.44
N PHE A 37 5.60 17.45 11.49
CA PHE A 37 5.96 18.84 11.77
C PHE A 37 4.72 19.71 11.95
N SER A 38 3.69 19.50 11.13
CA SER A 38 2.43 20.22 11.25
C SER A 38 1.77 19.98 12.60
N ASP A 39 1.75 18.76 13.13
CA ASP A 39 1.12 18.50 14.42
C ASP A 39 1.81 19.23 15.59
N ARG A 40 3.13 19.42 15.51
CA ARG A 40 3.93 20.14 16.52
C ARG A 40 3.84 21.65 16.43
N SER A 41 3.50 22.19 15.27
CA SER A 41 3.38 23.64 15.06
C SER A 41 2.02 24.20 15.47
N HIS A 42 1.01 23.34 15.72
CA HIS A 42 -0.32 23.77 16.15
C HIS A 42 -0.39 23.91 17.67
N GLU A 43 -1.13 24.91 18.13
CA GLU A 43 -1.38 25.15 19.56
C GLU A 43 -2.25 24.07 20.20
N VAL A 44 -3.16 23.46 19.42
CA VAL A 44 -4.06 22.40 19.88
C VAL A 44 -3.60 21.04 19.33
N GLN A 45 -3.25 20.16 20.27
CA GLN A 45 -2.88 18.77 19.97
C GLN A 45 -4.01 17.83 20.38
N ILE A 46 -4.53 17.07 19.41
CA ILE A 46 -5.46 15.99 19.70
C ILE A 46 -4.63 14.74 19.99
N VAL A 47 -4.58 14.37 21.27
CA VAL A 47 -3.66 13.34 21.82
C VAL A 47 -3.62 12.06 20.96
N TRP A 48 -4.79 11.52 20.58
CA TRP A 48 -4.83 10.27 19.82
C TRP A 48 -4.27 10.41 18.40
N ILE A 49 -4.45 11.57 17.75
CA ILE A 49 -3.86 11.86 16.42
C ILE A 49 -2.35 11.97 16.55
N SER A 50 -1.86 12.71 17.55
CA SER A 50 -0.42 12.88 17.81
C SER A 50 0.28 11.55 18.10
N VAL A 51 -0.37 10.64 18.85
CA VAL A 51 0.14 9.29 19.11
C VAL A 51 0.27 8.50 17.80
N ILE A 52 -0.76 8.50 16.95
CA ILE A 52 -0.73 7.80 15.66
C ILE A 52 0.40 8.35 14.77
N ILE A 53 0.54 9.67 14.68
CA ILE A 53 1.60 10.31 13.89
C ILE A 53 2.98 9.88 14.38
N ASN A 54 3.22 9.86 15.69
CA ASN A 54 4.50 9.43 16.25
C ASN A 54 4.79 7.94 15.98
N ILE A 55 3.79 7.07 16.06
CA ILE A 55 3.93 5.65 15.70
C ILE A 55 4.33 5.53 14.22
N PHE A 56 3.61 6.21 13.34
CA PHE A 56 3.86 6.16 11.90
C PHE A 56 5.22 6.75 11.51
N PHE A 57 5.64 7.82 12.18
CA PHE A 57 6.98 8.39 12.05
C PHE A 57 8.05 7.39 12.50
N GLY A 58 7.86 6.69 13.63
CA GLY A 58 8.75 5.61 14.07
C GLY A 58 8.84 4.47 13.04
N LEU A 59 7.70 4.07 12.47
CA LEU A 59 7.65 3.10 11.39
C LEU A 59 8.35 3.59 10.11
N TRP A 60 8.28 4.88 9.80
CA TRP A 60 9.00 5.50 8.68
C TRP A 60 10.53 5.46 8.90
N VAL A 61 11.01 5.72 10.12
CA VAL A 61 12.45 5.57 10.46
C VAL A 61 12.91 4.12 10.26
N ILE A 62 12.12 3.15 10.75
CA ILE A 62 12.41 1.72 10.56
C ILE A 62 12.41 1.35 9.07
N GLN A 63 11.44 1.85 8.31
CA GLN A 63 11.40 1.66 6.86
C GLN A 63 12.65 2.23 6.18
N GLY A 64 13.11 3.42 6.57
CA GLY A 64 14.34 4.03 6.06
C GLY A 64 15.58 3.16 6.32
N ALA A 65 15.69 2.58 7.52
CA ALA A 65 16.78 1.65 7.84
C ALA A 65 16.77 0.41 6.92
N PHE A 66 15.59 -0.16 6.65
CA PHE A 66 15.48 -1.29 5.72
C PHE A 66 15.76 -0.90 4.26
N VAL A 67 15.35 0.29 3.82
CA VAL A 67 15.67 0.79 2.48
C VAL A 67 17.20 0.87 2.31
N LEU A 68 17.89 1.50 3.27
CA LEU A 68 19.35 1.59 3.26
C LEU A 68 20.02 0.19 3.30
N PHE A 69 19.46 -0.73 4.06
CA PHE A 69 19.93 -2.12 4.10
C PHE A 69 19.78 -2.80 2.72
N PHE A 70 18.63 -2.68 2.06
CA PHE A 70 18.34 -3.36 0.79
C PHE A 70 18.80 -2.61 -0.48
N LEU A 71 19.41 -1.42 -0.36
CA LEU A 71 20.10 -0.76 -1.47
C LEU A 71 21.23 -1.61 -2.07
N SER A 72 21.89 -2.44 -1.24
CA SER A 72 22.91 -3.35 -1.73
C SER A 72 22.26 -4.59 -2.35
N LEU A 73 22.45 -4.78 -3.66
CA LEU A 73 21.99 -5.98 -4.37
C LEU A 73 22.49 -7.27 -3.70
N ASN A 74 23.71 -7.28 -3.17
CA ASN A 74 24.24 -8.45 -2.45
C ASN A 74 23.34 -8.82 -1.27
N ARG A 75 22.96 -7.84 -0.46
CA ARG A 75 22.09 -8.04 0.71
C ARG A 75 20.66 -8.37 0.29
N ALA A 76 20.13 -7.71 -0.74
CA ALA A 76 18.80 -8.02 -1.28
C ALA A 76 18.70 -9.48 -1.74
N PHE A 77 19.69 -9.98 -2.49
CA PHE A 77 19.71 -11.36 -2.94
C PHE A 77 20.00 -12.37 -1.83
N HIS A 78 20.75 -12.00 -0.79
CA HIS A 78 21.01 -12.89 0.34
C HIS A 78 19.80 -12.99 1.29
N TYR A 79 19.15 -11.86 1.58
CA TYR A 79 18.04 -11.76 2.55
C TYR A 79 16.67 -11.61 1.88
N GLN A 80 16.43 -12.29 0.74
CA GLN A 80 15.21 -12.13 -0.06
C GLN A 80 13.91 -12.40 0.68
N ARG A 81 13.92 -13.35 1.63
CA ARG A 81 12.74 -13.68 2.44
C ARG A 81 12.36 -12.52 3.36
N LEU A 82 13.36 -11.97 4.06
CA LEU A 82 13.18 -10.79 4.90
C LEU A 82 12.72 -9.59 4.05
N GLN A 83 13.35 -9.38 2.89
CA GLN A 83 12.97 -8.32 1.97
C GLN A 83 11.50 -8.43 1.54
N ALA A 84 11.01 -9.64 1.25
CA ALA A 84 9.62 -9.85 0.85
C ALA A 84 8.63 -9.55 2.00
N VAL A 85 8.98 -9.89 3.25
CA VAL A 85 8.19 -9.56 4.44
C VAL A 85 8.15 -8.04 4.66
N VAL A 86 9.33 -7.40 4.63
CA VAL A 86 9.44 -5.93 4.78
C VAL A 86 8.67 -5.22 3.68
N THR A 87 8.77 -5.69 2.44
CA THR A 87 8.02 -5.12 1.30
C THR A 87 6.52 -5.20 1.52
N ASN A 88 6.00 -6.32 2.02
CA ASN A 88 4.57 -6.44 2.35
C ASN A 88 4.16 -5.50 3.48
N PHE A 89 4.96 -5.43 4.55
CA PHE A 89 4.70 -4.51 5.65
C PHE A 89 4.65 -3.06 5.17
N VAL A 90 5.65 -2.64 4.38
CA VAL A 90 5.72 -1.30 3.79
C VAL A 90 4.54 -1.05 2.84
N PHE A 91 4.12 -2.05 2.07
CA PHE A 91 2.95 -1.93 1.18
C PHE A 91 1.68 -1.62 1.99
N ILE A 92 1.41 -2.38 3.06
CA ILE A 92 0.25 -2.13 3.92
C ILE A 92 0.36 -0.73 4.53
N LYS A 93 1.52 -0.36 5.09
CA LYS A 93 1.76 0.97 5.67
C LYS A 93 1.48 2.09 4.66
N LEU A 94 1.94 1.92 3.41
CA LEU A 94 1.74 2.88 2.32
C LEU A 94 0.26 3.20 2.09
N THR A 95 -0.62 2.20 2.24
CA THR A 95 -2.08 2.38 2.10
C THR A 95 -2.68 3.27 3.19
N LEU A 96 -2.00 3.40 4.33
CA LEU A 96 -2.44 4.16 5.50
C LEU A 96 -1.77 5.54 5.59
N ASP A 97 -0.53 5.67 5.09
CA ASP A 97 0.29 6.89 5.20
C ASP A 97 -0.45 8.16 4.76
N GLY A 98 -1.19 8.10 3.65
CA GLY A 98 -1.92 9.27 3.14
C GLY A 98 -2.93 9.84 4.14
N TYR A 99 -3.55 8.97 4.96
CA TYR A 99 -4.56 9.40 5.93
C TYR A 99 -4.00 10.24 7.05
N LEU A 100 -2.70 10.18 7.37
CA LEU A 100 -2.09 11.05 8.38
C LEU A 100 -2.20 12.52 7.99
N LEU A 101 -1.93 12.81 6.72
CA LEU A 101 -2.03 14.17 6.18
C LEU A 101 -3.47 14.66 6.22
N TYR A 102 -4.43 13.78 5.90
CA TYR A 102 -5.85 14.11 6.01
C TYR A 102 -6.27 14.37 7.46
N LEU A 103 -5.85 13.52 8.41
CA LEU A 103 -6.20 13.68 9.82
C LEU A 103 -5.69 15.00 10.39
N VAL A 104 -4.47 15.41 10.06
CA VAL A 104 -3.94 16.71 10.49
C VAL A 104 -4.67 17.87 9.82
N ASP A 105 -5.05 17.76 8.55
CA ASP A 105 -5.83 18.82 7.87
C ASP A 105 -7.22 19.00 8.48
N VAL A 106 -7.85 17.93 9.00
CA VAL A 106 -9.22 18.00 9.52
C VAL A 106 -9.35 17.99 11.04
N LYS A 107 -8.24 17.88 11.79
CA LYS A 107 -8.28 17.71 13.26
C LYS A 107 -9.04 18.81 14.00
N GLU A 108 -8.92 20.05 13.53
CA GLU A 108 -9.58 21.24 14.10
C GLU A 108 -10.90 21.60 13.38
N LYS A 109 -11.28 20.84 12.36
CA LYS A 109 -12.47 21.10 11.55
C LYS A 109 -13.69 20.33 12.09
N ARG A 110 -14.81 20.46 11.38
CA ARG A 110 -16.09 19.80 11.74
C ARG A 110 -15.92 18.28 11.87
N SER A 111 -16.53 17.70 12.92
CA SER A 111 -16.51 16.26 13.23
C SER A 111 -16.93 15.37 12.05
N VAL A 112 -17.79 15.87 11.16
CA VAL A 112 -18.22 15.18 9.94
C VAL A 112 -17.05 14.86 9.00
N LEU A 113 -16.08 15.77 8.85
CA LEU A 113 -14.92 15.55 7.97
C LEU A 113 -14.00 14.46 8.53
N LEU A 114 -13.80 14.46 9.84
CA LEU A 114 -13.05 13.41 10.53
C LEU A 114 -13.74 12.05 10.35
N LEU A 115 -15.06 12.00 10.54
CA LEU A 115 -15.85 10.78 10.36
C LEU A 115 -15.75 10.24 8.92
N LEU A 116 -15.83 11.11 7.91
CA LEU A 116 -15.68 10.73 6.50
C LEU A 116 -14.31 10.10 6.22
N GLY A 117 -13.23 10.68 6.77
CA GLY A 117 -11.89 10.13 6.62
C GLY A 117 -11.73 8.76 7.27
N LEU A 118 -12.22 8.61 8.50
CA LEU A 118 -12.19 7.33 9.22
C LEU A 118 -13.05 6.27 8.52
N ALA A 119 -14.24 6.64 8.04
CA ALA A 119 -15.10 5.73 7.28
C ALA A 119 -14.43 5.27 5.99
N SER A 120 -13.81 6.19 5.23
CA SER A 120 -13.04 5.88 4.03
C SER A 120 -11.88 4.92 4.34
N LEU A 121 -11.13 5.19 5.41
CA LEU A 121 -10.03 4.34 5.86
C LEU A 121 -10.50 2.92 6.16
N VAL A 122 -11.57 2.77 6.94
CA VAL A 122 -12.16 1.46 7.29
C VAL A 122 -12.63 0.73 6.04
N LEU A 123 -13.34 1.42 5.13
CA LEU A 123 -13.80 0.83 3.87
C LEU A 123 -12.64 0.33 3.01
N GLY A 124 -11.54 1.09 2.95
CA GLY A 124 -10.34 0.67 2.22
C GLY A 124 -9.64 -0.53 2.85
N ILE A 125 -9.60 -0.64 4.18
CA ILE A 125 -9.09 -1.83 4.87
C ILE A 125 -9.97 -3.05 4.57
N VAL A 126 -11.29 -2.90 4.67
CA VAL A 126 -12.25 -3.95 4.31
C VAL A 126 -12.07 -4.39 2.86
N TYR A 127 -11.88 -3.45 1.94
CA TYR A 127 -11.61 -3.74 0.53
C TYR A 127 -10.30 -4.49 0.30
N LEU A 128 -9.23 -4.14 1.04
CA LEU A 128 -7.95 -4.86 1.00
C LEU A 128 -8.10 -6.31 1.48
N LEU A 129 -8.79 -6.53 2.60
CA LEU A 129 -9.06 -7.88 3.11
C LEU A 129 -9.92 -8.68 2.14
N TRP A 130 -10.93 -8.03 1.56
CA TRP A 130 -11.75 -8.65 0.54
C TRP A 130 -10.89 -9.05 -0.66
N SER A 131 -10.02 -8.15 -1.13
CA SER A 131 -9.01 -8.36 -2.20
C SER A 131 -8.16 -9.60 -2.00
N LEU A 132 -7.72 -9.83 -0.78
CA LEU A 132 -6.98 -11.02 -0.42
C LEU A 132 -7.83 -12.30 -0.58
N ARG A 133 -9.09 -12.28 -0.10
CA ARG A 133 -10.01 -13.41 -0.21
C ARG A 133 -10.31 -13.78 -1.66
N ARG A 134 -10.50 -12.81 -2.56
CA ARG A 134 -10.67 -13.12 -4.00
C ARG A 134 -9.44 -13.78 -4.58
N ALA A 135 -8.26 -13.25 -4.27
CA ALA A 135 -7.02 -13.82 -4.77
C ALA A 135 -6.85 -15.28 -4.31
N GLN A 136 -7.23 -15.62 -3.07
CA GLN A 136 -7.30 -17.01 -2.59
C GLN A 136 -8.24 -17.87 -3.45
N ILE A 137 -9.45 -17.39 -3.73
CA ILE A 137 -10.43 -18.09 -4.57
C ILE A 137 -9.88 -18.30 -5.99
N ASN A 138 -9.25 -17.30 -6.59
CA ASN A 138 -8.64 -17.38 -7.91
C ASN A 138 -7.51 -18.42 -7.94
N ILE A 139 -6.69 -18.47 -6.89
CA ILE A 139 -5.64 -19.49 -6.75
C ILE A 139 -6.24 -20.89 -6.65
N ALA A 140 -7.29 -21.08 -5.84
CA ALA A 140 -7.99 -22.35 -5.70
C ALA A 140 -8.62 -22.82 -7.03
N LYS A 141 -9.13 -21.89 -7.85
CA LYS A 141 -9.66 -22.14 -9.20
C LYS A 141 -8.58 -22.37 -10.26
N GLY A 142 -7.29 -22.28 -9.91
CA GLY A 142 -6.19 -22.49 -10.85
C GLY A 142 -5.86 -21.29 -11.75
N GLU A 143 -6.46 -20.12 -11.54
CA GLU A 143 -6.24 -18.91 -12.34
C GLU A 143 -4.80 -18.37 -12.24
N ALA A 144 -4.06 -18.78 -11.21
CA ALA A 144 -2.65 -18.44 -11.01
C ALA A 144 -1.67 -19.40 -11.72
N ARG A 145 -2.15 -20.34 -12.55
CA ARG A 145 -1.32 -21.21 -13.42
C ARG A 145 -0.89 -20.46 -14.67
N ARG A 146 0.07 -21.01 -15.43
CA ARG A 146 0.66 -20.36 -16.62
C ARG A 146 -0.39 -20.01 -17.68
N GLU A 147 -1.37 -20.90 -17.85
CA GLU A 147 -2.51 -20.76 -18.76
C GLU A 147 -3.70 -19.99 -18.14
N GLY A 148 -3.66 -19.72 -16.83
CA GLY A 148 -4.71 -19.01 -16.11
C GLY A 148 -4.67 -17.50 -16.35
N ARG A 149 -5.76 -16.79 -16.02
CA ARG A 149 -5.90 -15.36 -16.32
C ARG A 149 -5.07 -14.47 -15.38
N GLY A 150 -4.66 -14.98 -14.21
CA GLY A 150 -3.80 -14.31 -13.23
C GLY A 150 -4.49 -14.08 -11.89
N ILE A 151 -3.72 -13.74 -10.85
CA ILE A 151 -4.28 -13.51 -9.50
C ILE A 151 -5.21 -12.29 -9.48
N LEU A 152 -4.82 -11.23 -10.19
CA LEU A 152 -5.61 -10.01 -10.29
C LEU A 152 -6.84 -10.17 -11.19
N TYR A 153 -7.10 -11.34 -11.77
CA TYR A 153 -8.28 -11.51 -12.59
C TYR A 153 -9.57 -11.26 -11.80
N ALA A 154 -10.41 -10.33 -12.27
CA ALA A 154 -11.68 -9.99 -11.62
C ALA A 154 -12.79 -11.02 -11.92
N GLY A 155 -12.67 -11.80 -12.99
CA GLY A 155 -13.59 -12.91 -13.28
C GLY A 155 -15.06 -12.53 -13.29
N ASN A 156 -15.87 -13.44 -12.75
CA ASN A 156 -17.31 -13.28 -12.58
C ASN A 156 -17.69 -12.26 -11.51
N PHE A 157 -16.73 -11.67 -10.81
CA PHE A 157 -17.00 -10.71 -9.76
C PHE A 157 -17.12 -9.29 -10.32
N LYS A 158 -18.13 -9.02 -11.15
CA LYS A 158 -18.37 -7.67 -11.73
C LYS A 158 -18.43 -6.57 -10.67
N MET A 159 -18.94 -6.88 -9.47
CA MET A 159 -19.01 -5.94 -8.34
C MET A 159 -17.64 -5.40 -7.90
N TRP A 160 -16.54 -6.07 -8.23
CA TRP A 160 -15.19 -5.69 -7.77
C TRP A 160 -14.61 -4.46 -8.44
N ILE A 161 -15.04 -4.20 -9.67
CA ILE A 161 -14.68 -3.00 -10.43
C ILE A 161 -15.71 -1.90 -10.14
N ILE A 162 -16.98 -2.28 -10.00
CA ILE A 162 -18.08 -1.33 -9.82
C ILE A 162 -18.02 -0.63 -8.47
N ILE A 163 -17.79 -1.36 -7.38
CA ILE A 163 -17.79 -0.78 -6.02
C ILE A 163 -16.74 0.33 -5.85
N PRO A 164 -15.46 0.16 -6.26
CA PRO A 164 -14.48 1.26 -6.27
C PRO A 164 -14.93 2.46 -7.08
N VAL A 165 -15.48 2.24 -8.27
CA VAL A 165 -15.92 3.32 -9.16
C VAL A 165 -17.07 4.10 -8.52
N LEU A 166 -18.08 3.42 -7.99
CA LEU A 166 -19.20 4.05 -7.29
C LEU A 166 -18.73 4.83 -6.07
N PHE A 167 -17.79 4.28 -5.31
CA PHE A 167 -17.22 4.97 -4.15
C PHE A 167 -16.48 6.26 -4.56
N ILE A 168 -15.65 6.21 -5.59
CA ILE A 168 -14.92 7.39 -6.11
C ILE A 168 -15.90 8.46 -6.61
N ILE A 169 -16.93 8.08 -7.37
CA ILE A 169 -17.97 9.00 -7.84
C ILE A 169 -18.70 9.64 -6.65
N THR A 170 -19.08 8.84 -5.66
CA THR A 170 -19.78 9.32 -4.45
C THR A 170 -18.91 10.30 -3.67
N LEU A 171 -17.62 10.01 -3.52
CA LEU A 171 -16.66 10.87 -2.82
C LEU A 171 -16.38 12.16 -3.60
N PHE A 172 -16.36 12.10 -4.93
CA PHE A 172 -16.28 13.28 -5.79
C PHE A 172 -17.49 14.20 -5.66
N ILE A 173 -18.71 13.64 -5.70
CA ILE A 173 -19.95 14.40 -5.48
C ILE A 173 -19.95 15.03 -4.08
N THR A 174 -19.51 14.27 -3.08
CA THR A 174 -19.41 14.77 -1.70
C THR A 174 -18.39 15.90 -1.61
N ALA A 175 -17.28 15.84 -2.34
CA ALA A 175 -16.27 16.90 -2.36
C ALA A 175 -16.81 18.21 -2.93
N ILE A 176 -17.60 18.11 -4.00
CA ILE A 176 -18.33 19.25 -4.58
C ILE A 176 -19.28 19.83 -3.54
N ILE A 177 -20.15 19.02 -2.95
CA ILE A 177 -21.14 19.48 -1.96
C ILE A 177 -20.45 20.15 -0.77
N CYS A 178 -19.43 19.53 -0.17
CA CYS A 178 -18.70 20.09 0.98
C CYS A 178 -18.02 21.43 0.65
N THR A 179 -17.52 21.59 -0.57
CA THR A 179 -16.91 22.83 -1.06
C THR A 179 -17.95 23.94 -1.19
N PHE A 180 -19.09 23.67 -1.83
CA PHE A 180 -20.15 24.69 -2.05
C PHE A 180 -20.98 25.01 -0.79
N THR A 181 -21.06 24.09 0.16
CA THR A 181 -21.80 24.28 1.42
C THR A 181 -20.94 24.87 2.55
N GLY A 182 -19.64 25.07 2.32
CA GLY A 182 -18.71 25.60 3.34
C GLY A 182 -18.45 24.65 4.50
N VAL A 183 -18.75 23.35 4.36
CA VAL A 183 -18.50 22.34 5.39
C VAL A 183 -17.00 22.06 5.54
N GLY A 184 -16.23 22.21 4.46
CA GLY A 184 -14.77 22.11 4.44
C GLY A 184 -14.25 21.47 3.15
N ASN A 185 -12.93 21.30 3.09
CA ASN A 185 -12.23 20.76 1.93
C ASN A 185 -11.93 19.26 2.15
N ILE A 186 -12.41 18.39 1.27
CA ILE A 186 -12.10 16.94 1.27
C ILE A 186 -11.35 16.49 0.00
N TRP A 187 -10.79 17.43 -0.76
CA TRP A 187 -10.03 17.12 -1.98
C TRP A 187 -8.83 16.22 -1.70
N LEU A 188 -8.21 16.35 -0.52
CA LEU A 188 -7.14 15.46 -0.10
C LEU A 188 -7.63 14.01 0.08
N LEU A 189 -8.83 13.81 0.63
CA LEU A 189 -9.45 12.49 0.76
C LEU A 189 -9.74 11.88 -0.62
N LEU A 190 -10.11 12.71 -1.61
CA LEU A 190 -10.30 12.29 -3.00
C LEU A 190 -9.01 11.80 -3.66
N LEU A 191 -7.84 12.21 -3.19
CA LEU A 191 -6.57 11.68 -3.69
C LEU A 191 -6.16 10.39 -2.95
N ILE A 192 -6.32 10.38 -1.63
CA ILE A 192 -5.86 9.27 -0.78
C ILE A 192 -6.74 8.03 -0.96
N ALA A 193 -8.06 8.19 -0.99
CA ALA A 193 -8.97 7.06 -0.99
C ALA A 193 -8.87 6.21 -2.28
N PRO A 194 -8.89 6.77 -3.50
CA PRO A 194 -8.68 5.97 -4.71
C PRO A 194 -7.32 5.27 -4.71
N LEU A 195 -6.27 5.94 -4.23
CA LEU A 195 -4.94 5.36 -4.13
C LEU A 195 -4.94 4.14 -3.20
N GLN A 196 -5.58 4.23 -2.03
CA GLN A 196 -5.74 3.10 -1.11
C GLN A 196 -6.44 1.91 -1.77
N TRP A 197 -7.46 2.17 -2.59
CA TRP A 197 -8.20 1.11 -3.29
C TRP A 197 -7.38 0.46 -4.40
N ILE A 198 -6.65 1.25 -5.20
CA ILE A 198 -5.72 0.73 -6.20
C ILE A 198 -4.66 -0.15 -5.53
N LEU A 199 -4.07 0.32 -4.43
CA LEU A 199 -3.10 -0.45 -3.67
C LEU A 199 -3.72 -1.71 -3.09
N GLY A 200 -4.92 -1.63 -2.49
CA GLY A 200 -5.64 -2.78 -1.96
C GLY A 200 -5.95 -3.84 -3.01
N TYR A 201 -6.25 -3.43 -4.25
CA TYR A 201 -6.48 -4.34 -5.37
C TYR A 201 -5.21 -5.10 -5.79
N VAL A 202 -4.06 -4.42 -5.79
CA VAL A 202 -2.76 -4.97 -6.20
C VAL A 202 -2.09 -5.78 -5.08
N TYR A 203 -2.37 -5.45 -3.81
CA TYR A 203 -1.75 -6.04 -2.62
C TYR A 203 -1.68 -7.59 -2.62
N PRO A 204 -2.70 -8.35 -3.05
CA PRO A 204 -2.63 -9.80 -3.01
C PRO A 204 -1.44 -10.39 -3.78
N GLU A 205 -0.98 -9.75 -4.86
CA GLU A 205 0.22 -10.22 -5.58
C GLU A 205 1.46 -10.19 -4.69
N TYR A 206 1.66 -9.10 -3.94
CA TYR A 206 2.78 -8.95 -3.00
C TYR A 206 2.70 -9.96 -1.86
N TYR A 207 1.49 -10.17 -1.32
CA TYR A 207 1.25 -11.12 -0.25
C TYR A 207 1.58 -12.55 -0.68
N PHE A 208 0.99 -13.01 -1.80
CA PHE A 208 1.20 -14.37 -2.28
C PHE A 208 2.64 -14.61 -2.73
N PHE A 209 3.29 -13.59 -3.28
CA PHE A 209 4.69 -13.71 -3.65
C PHE A 209 5.60 -13.93 -2.44
N ALA A 210 5.41 -13.16 -1.37
CA ALA A 210 6.16 -13.39 -0.12
C ALA A 210 5.85 -14.75 0.50
N TYR A 211 4.57 -15.14 0.53
CA TYR A 211 4.16 -16.47 0.98
C TYR A 211 4.85 -17.59 0.17
N CYS A 212 4.88 -17.49 -1.16
CA CYS A 212 5.55 -18.46 -2.01
C CYS A 212 7.06 -18.53 -1.77
N LYS A 213 7.75 -17.39 -1.57
CA LYS A 213 9.18 -17.35 -1.22
C LYS A 213 9.50 -17.97 0.13
N TRP A 214 8.57 -17.86 1.07
CA TRP A 214 8.71 -18.46 2.40
C TRP A 214 8.53 -19.97 2.36
N MET A 215 7.46 -20.43 1.69
CA MET A 215 7.09 -21.85 1.66
C MET A 215 7.92 -22.69 0.68
N ASN A 216 8.41 -22.10 -0.43
CA ASN A 216 9.06 -22.86 -1.50
C ASN A 216 10.45 -22.30 -1.85
N PRO A 217 11.53 -23.07 -1.66
CA PRO A 217 12.88 -22.66 -2.06
C PRO A 217 13.03 -22.35 -3.55
N SER A 218 12.21 -22.96 -4.41
CA SER A 218 12.21 -22.75 -5.87
C SER A 218 11.77 -21.34 -6.33
N PHE A 219 11.31 -20.50 -5.40
CA PHE A 219 11.00 -19.08 -5.57
C PHE A 219 12.12 -18.15 -5.12
N ILE A 220 13.21 -18.68 -4.55
CA ILE A 220 14.42 -17.93 -4.22
C ILE A 220 15.20 -17.71 -5.51
N TYR A 221 15.63 -16.47 -5.73
CA TYR A 221 16.40 -16.10 -6.91
C TYR A 221 17.87 -16.37 -6.68
N GLU A 222 18.50 -17.12 -7.57
CA GLU A 222 19.95 -17.12 -7.65
C GLU A 222 20.43 -15.83 -8.31
N ARG A 223 21.51 -15.25 -7.79
CA ARG A 223 22.10 -14.06 -8.38
C ARG A 223 22.65 -14.41 -9.76
N PRO A 224 22.35 -13.63 -10.82
CA PRO A 224 23.01 -13.82 -12.10
C PRO A 224 24.53 -13.65 -11.89
N LYS A 225 25.31 -14.68 -12.21
CA LYS A 225 26.78 -14.61 -12.16
C LYS A 225 27.19 -13.49 -13.11
N VAL A 226 27.86 -12.46 -12.57
CA VAL A 226 28.46 -11.41 -13.40
C VAL A 226 29.46 -12.11 -14.31
N LYS A 227 29.15 -12.23 -15.61
CA LYS A 227 30.15 -12.64 -16.59
C LYS A 227 31.25 -11.59 -16.51
N LYS A 228 32.40 -11.95 -15.93
CA LYS A 228 33.62 -11.16 -16.11
C LYS A 228 33.80 -11.03 -17.62
N LYS A 229 33.67 -9.82 -18.15
CA LYS A 229 34.21 -9.52 -19.49
C LYS A 229 35.71 -9.79 -19.37
N GLY A 230 36.16 -10.85 -20.03
CA GLY A 230 37.58 -11.09 -20.26
C GLY A 230 38.16 -10.02 -21.17
#